data_AF-A0A367QMN4-F1
#
_entry.id   AF-A0A367QMN4-F1
#
_cell.length_a   1.000
_cell.length_b   1.000
_cell.length_c   1.000
_cell.angle_alpha   90.00
_cell.angle_beta   90.00
_cell.angle_gamma   90.00
#
_symmetry.space_group_name_H-M   'P 1'
#
loop_
_entity.id
_entity.type
_entity.pdbx_description
1 polymer ?
#
loop_
_entity_poly.entity_id
_entity_poly.type
_entity_poly.pdbx_seq_one_letter_code
_entity_poly.pdbx_strand_id
1 'polypeptide(L)'
;MVCGIYQISNTLNGKSYIGQSRNIYRRWKEHTRGLDKPNVLEIGSYPLRYAFLKYELKEVVATPGKTGLFDFKVIEECTEDKLLERERFWIDKIDPEYNCNIWTPARKKKEIDSETQFWVQYHNYNVLGYVPVEMILDESLIEKYEHDEVLPGISTNKRAVLNTVGDTIFLIVGIGSKPKQYYLWSKFICEEIVINDYENSHSYDAFGTGYLIDPPQLLNSKHFNEFKKFCGNFGFGFMRIKEYSEGCTYLTHFPHPQVSQTEITERKKASKNKNRHI
;
A
#
# COMPACT_ATOMS: atom_id res chain seq x y z
N MET A 1 9.38 -13.33 -10.13
CA MET A 1 8.22 -12.54 -9.67
C MET A 1 7.07 -13.53 -9.52
N VAL A 2 6.40 -13.54 -8.38
CA VAL A 2 5.25 -14.45 -8.13
C VAL A 2 4.09 -13.60 -7.64
N CYS A 3 2.95 -13.69 -8.33
CA CYS A 3 1.70 -13.02 -7.97
C CYS A 3 0.77 -14.04 -7.33
N GLY A 4 0.22 -13.75 -6.16
CA GLY A 4 -0.66 -14.67 -5.46
C GLY A 4 -0.76 -14.45 -3.97
N ILE A 5 -1.13 -15.50 -3.26
CA ILE A 5 -1.33 -15.57 -1.82
C ILE A 5 -0.18 -16.34 -1.18
N TYR A 6 0.32 -15.81 -0.07
CA TYR A 6 1.37 -16.43 0.72
C TYR A 6 0.95 -16.60 2.19
N GLN A 7 1.64 -17.52 2.85
CA GLN A 7 1.56 -17.75 4.28
C GLN A 7 2.94 -17.57 4.91
N ILE A 8 2.98 -16.90 6.06
CA ILE A 8 4.16 -16.84 6.94
C ILE A 8 3.74 -17.47 8.27
N SER A 9 4.29 -18.64 8.59
CA SER A 9 3.95 -19.35 9.82
C SER A 9 5.12 -19.40 10.79
N ASN A 10 4.81 -19.22 12.08
CA ASN A 10 5.77 -19.41 13.15
C ASN A 10 5.78 -20.90 13.53
N THR A 11 6.89 -21.56 13.24
CA THR A 11 7.06 -23.00 13.44
C THR A 11 7.09 -23.43 14.92
N LEU A 12 7.25 -22.50 15.86
CA LEU A 12 7.26 -22.78 17.30
C LEU A 12 5.84 -22.87 17.89
N ASN A 13 4.94 -21.98 17.48
CA ASN A 13 3.61 -21.86 18.08
C ASN A 13 2.46 -22.15 17.10
N GLY A 14 2.76 -22.40 15.82
CA GLY A 14 1.78 -22.70 14.78
C GLY A 14 1.05 -21.47 14.23
N LYS A 15 1.22 -20.28 14.83
CA LYS A 15 0.51 -19.06 14.42
C LYS A 15 0.96 -18.60 13.05
N SER A 16 0.05 -18.01 12.28
CA SER A 16 0.37 -17.59 10.92
C SER A 16 -0.18 -16.23 10.51
N TYR A 17 0.36 -15.73 9.40
CA TYR A 17 -0.11 -14.59 8.64
C TYR A 17 -0.41 -15.04 7.21
N ILE A 18 -1.49 -14.53 6.64
CA ILE A 18 -1.84 -14.67 5.22
C ILE A 18 -1.76 -13.30 4.57
N GLY A 19 -1.11 -13.21 3.44
CA GLY A 19 -1.08 -11.98 2.65
C GLY A 19 -1.16 -12.25 1.17
N GLN A 20 -1.58 -11.25 0.42
CA GLN A 20 -1.52 -11.21 -1.03
C GLN A 20 -0.36 -10.35 -1.53
N SER A 21 0.11 -10.58 -2.76
CA SER A 21 0.95 -9.62 -3.46
C SER A 21 1.02 -9.91 -4.95
N ARG A 22 1.25 -8.87 -5.75
CA ARG A 22 1.69 -8.99 -7.14
C ARG A 22 3.14 -9.47 -7.27
N ASN A 23 3.93 -9.30 -6.21
CA ASN A 23 5.30 -9.76 -6.12
C ASN A 23 5.61 -10.21 -4.69
N ILE A 24 5.24 -11.45 -4.37
CA ILE A 24 5.35 -12.05 -3.03
C ILE A 24 6.78 -11.93 -2.48
N TYR A 25 7.79 -12.21 -3.30
CA TYR A 25 9.19 -12.15 -2.88
C TYR A 25 9.63 -10.75 -2.49
N ARG A 26 9.10 -9.73 -3.17
CA ARG A 26 9.32 -8.33 -2.79
C ARG A 26 8.59 -8.00 -1.49
N ARG A 27 7.34 -8.43 -1.34
CA ARG A 27 6.53 -8.21 -0.13
C ARG A 27 7.18 -8.84 1.12
N TRP A 28 7.78 -10.01 1.00
CA TRP A 28 8.54 -10.63 2.09
C TRP A 28 9.76 -9.83 2.51
N LYS A 29 10.49 -9.23 1.56
CA LYS A 29 11.59 -8.31 1.91
C LYS A 29 11.06 -7.12 2.70
N GLU A 30 9.96 -6.52 2.25
CA GLU A 30 9.34 -5.37 2.92
C GLU A 30 8.91 -5.72 4.36
N HIS A 31 8.34 -6.91 4.57
CA HIS A 31 7.98 -7.41 5.90
C HIS A 31 9.15 -7.61 6.86
N THR A 32 10.30 -8.03 6.33
CA THR A 32 11.46 -8.46 7.11
C THR A 32 12.59 -7.42 7.20
N ARG A 33 12.50 -6.33 6.44
CA ARG A 33 13.44 -5.21 6.51
C ARG A 33 13.20 -4.34 7.77
N GLY A 34 14.27 -3.71 8.26
CA GLY A 34 14.22 -2.71 9.33
C GLY A 34 13.69 -3.24 10.68
N LEU A 35 13.94 -4.52 11.00
CA LEU A 35 13.57 -5.16 12.27
C LEU A 35 14.57 -4.85 13.42
N ASP A 36 15.55 -3.99 13.17
CA ASP A 36 16.58 -3.57 14.12
C ASP A 36 16.26 -2.23 14.83
N LYS A 37 15.15 -1.59 14.46
CA LYS A 37 14.79 -0.25 14.97
C LYS A 37 13.93 -0.34 16.25
N PRO A 38 14.28 0.40 17.32
CA PRO A 38 13.60 0.35 18.61
C PRO A 38 12.11 0.75 18.55
N ASN A 39 11.74 1.64 17.62
CA ASN A 39 10.37 2.17 17.51
C ASN A 39 9.35 1.14 16.96
N VAL A 40 9.78 0.00 16.40
CA VAL A 40 8.85 -1.01 15.87
C VAL A 40 8.11 -1.73 17.00
N LEU A 41 8.69 -1.78 18.21
CA LEU A 41 8.06 -2.38 19.40
C LEU A 41 7.03 -1.47 20.07
N GLU A 42 7.13 -0.15 19.91
CA GLU A 42 6.19 0.82 20.51
C GLU A 42 4.87 0.89 19.74
N ILE A 43 4.89 0.55 18.45
CA ILE A 43 3.73 0.62 17.59
C ILE A 43 3.08 -0.77 17.53
N GLY A 44 2.22 -1.07 18.51
CA GLY A 44 1.37 -2.28 18.55
C GLY A 44 0.35 -2.42 17.41
N SER A 45 0.59 -1.79 16.26
CA SER A 45 -0.27 -1.81 15.08
C SER A 45 0.04 -2.98 14.13
N TYR A 46 1.19 -3.66 14.28
CA TYR A 46 1.62 -4.66 13.30
C TYR A 46 2.04 -6.03 13.89
N PRO A 47 1.06 -6.95 14.09
CA PRO A 47 1.26 -8.23 14.79
C PRO A 47 2.33 -9.13 14.17
N LEU A 48 2.45 -9.16 12.84
CA LEU A 48 3.45 -9.99 12.15
C LEU A 48 4.88 -9.52 12.46
N ARG A 49 5.20 -8.23 12.31
CA ARG A 49 6.55 -7.74 12.65
C ARG A 49 6.81 -7.77 14.14
N TYR A 50 5.80 -7.57 14.98
CA TYR A 50 5.95 -7.82 16.41
C TYR A 50 6.36 -9.28 16.68
N ALA A 51 5.75 -10.24 15.98
CA ALA A 51 6.16 -11.63 16.08
C ALA A 51 7.60 -11.83 15.58
N PHE A 52 8.00 -11.23 14.47
CA PHE A 52 9.39 -11.29 14.01
C PHE A 52 10.38 -10.80 15.05
N LEU A 53 10.11 -9.66 15.69
CA LEU A 53 10.95 -9.11 16.76
C LEU A 53 10.97 -10.01 17.99
N LYS A 54 9.80 -10.44 18.45
CA LYS A 54 9.64 -11.32 19.60
C LYS A 54 10.38 -12.66 19.44
N TYR A 55 10.45 -13.16 18.23
CA TYR A 55 11.10 -14.43 17.88
C TYR A 55 12.43 -14.24 17.13
N GLU A 56 13.01 -13.04 17.23
CA GLU A 56 14.36 -12.68 16.78
C GLU A 56 14.69 -12.97 15.30
N LEU A 57 13.72 -12.81 14.39
CA LEU A 57 14.00 -12.84 12.96
C LEU A 57 14.79 -11.58 12.58
N LYS A 58 16.00 -11.76 12.01
CA LYS A 58 16.90 -10.65 11.63
C LYS A 58 17.20 -10.62 10.14
N GLU A 59 17.02 -11.74 9.46
CA GLU A 59 17.32 -11.88 8.05
C GLU A 59 16.22 -11.27 7.18
N VAL A 60 16.65 -10.58 6.11
CA VAL A 60 15.74 -10.15 5.04
C VAL A 60 15.41 -11.36 4.16
N VAL A 61 14.12 -11.69 4.07
CA VAL A 61 13.65 -12.88 3.34
C VAL A 61 13.12 -12.48 1.98
N ALA A 62 13.62 -13.13 0.92
CA ALA A 62 13.21 -12.90 -0.46
C ALA A 62 12.86 -14.19 -1.22
N THR A 63 12.99 -15.35 -0.58
CA THR A 63 12.78 -16.67 -1.19
C THR A 63 11.97 -17.56 -0.26
N PRO A 64 11.19 -18.53 -0.79
CA PRO A 64 10.41 -19.44 0.04
C PRO A 64 11.30 -20.30 0.92
N GLY A 65 10.71 -20.82 2.00
CA GLY A 65 11.34 -21.73 2.93
C GLY A 65 11.48 -21.16 4.33
N LYS A 66 12.23 -21.90 5.15
CA LYS A 66 12.40 -21.60 6.57
C LYS A 66 13.55 -20.64 6.80
N THR A 67 13.29 -19.57 7.55
CA THR A 67 14.27 -18.61 8.05
C THR A 67 14.02 -18.39 9.54
N GLY A 68 15.01 -18.74 10.36
CA GLY A 68 14.83 -18.77 11.82
C GLY A 68 13.66 -19.66 12.23
N LEU A 69 12.70 -19.11 12.99
CA LEU A 69 11.48 -19.80 13.42
C LEU A 69 10.30 -19.62 12.46
N PHE A 70 10.47 -18.94 11.34
CA PHE A 70 9.39 -18.64 10.40
C PHE A 70 9.54 -19.42 9.09
N ASP A 71 8.42 -19.85 8.53
CA ASP A 71 8.34 -20.56 7.27
C ASP A 71 7.51 -19.73 6.27
N PHE A 72 8.15 -19.35 5.16
CA PHE A 72 7.60 -18.49 4.12
C PHE A 72 7.16 -19.35 2.94
N LYS A 73 5.85 -19.39 2.68
CA LYS A 73 5.26 -20.26 1.65
C LYS A 73 4.35 -19.48 0.72
N VAL A 74 4.48 -19.72 -0.58
CA VAL A 74 3.42 -19.39 -1.55
C VAL A 74 2.37 -20.49 -1.43
N ILE A 75 1.13 -20.11 -1.12
CA ILE A 75 0.03 -21.08 -0.93
C ILE A 75 -0.93 -21.10 -2.12
N GLU A 76 -0.95 -20.04 -2.92
CA GLU A 76 -1.71 -19.98 -4.17
C GLU A 76 -1.09 -18.95 -5.12
N GLU A 77 -0.88 -19.31 -6.38
CA GLU A 77 -0.61 -18.33 -7.44
C GLU A 77 -1.91 -17.92 -8.11
N CYS A 78 -2.15 -16.62 -8.26
CA CYS A 78 -3.36 -16.12 -8.90
C CYS A 78 -3.09 -14.81 -9.65
N THR A 79 -4.02 -14.45 -10.53
CA THR A 79 -3.96 -13.17 -11.25
C THR A 79 -4.31 -12.01 -10.32
N GLU A 80 -3.84 -10.81 -10.66
CA GLU A 80 -4.00 -9.62 -9.83
C GLU A 80 -5.46 -9.29 -9.49
N ASP A 81 -6.35 -9.46 -10.46
CA ASP A 81 -7.80 -9.26 -10.31
C ASP A 81 -8.44 -10.20 -9.27
N LYS A 82 -7.77 -11.30 -8.94
CA LYS A 82 -8.25 -12.30 -7.98
C LYS A 82 -7.61 -12.18 -6.60
N LEU A 83 -6.56 -11.37 -6.43
CA LEU A 83 -5.80 -11.32 -5.17
C LEU A 83 -6.72 -11.13 -3.96
N LEU A 84 -7.61 -10.12 -4.01
CA LEU A 84 -8.54 -9.80 -2.92
C LEU A 84 -9.47 -10.98 -2.58
N GLU A 85 -10.06 -11.60 -3.60
CA GLU A 85 -10.98 -12.71 -3.42
C GLU A 85 -10.27 -13.91 -2.78
N ARG A 86 -9.06 -14.21 -3.26
CA ARG A 86 -8.31 -15.40 -2.83
C ARG A 86 -7.66 -15.19 -1.47
N GLU A 87 -7.18 -14.00 -1.16
CA GLU A 87 -6.69 -13.66 0.19
C GLU A 87 -7.80 -13.86 1.22
N ARG A 88 -9.00 -13.33 0.93
CA ARG A 88 -10.16 -13.50 1.80
C ARG A 88 -10.50 -14.99 2.00
N PHE A 89 -10.53 -15.77 0.92
CA PHE A 89 -10.75 -17.22 1.00
C PHE A 89 -9.77 -17.90 1.95
N TRP A 90 -8.47 -17.59 1.86
CA TRP A 90 -7.46 -18.22 2.70
C TRP A 90 -7.47 -17.73 4.15
N ILE A 91 -7.71 -16.44 4.38
CA ILE A 91 -7.89 -15.91 5.73
C ILE A 91 -9.10 -16.57 6.40
N ASP A 92 -10.23 -16.70 5.70
CA ASP A 92 -11.43 -17.32 6.28
C ASP A 92 -11.27 -18.83 6.49
N LYS A 93 -10.46 -19.49 5.66
CA LYS A 93 -10.15 -20.92 5.78
C LYS A 93 -9.16 -21.22 6.92
N ILE A 94 -8.19 -20.34 7.15
CA ILE A 94 -7.07 -20.58 8.08
C ILE A 94 -7.28 -19.90 9.44
N ASP A 95 -8.00 -18.78 9.48
CA ASP A 95 -8.17 -17.89 10.64
C ASP A 95 -6.81 -17.48 11.28
N PRO A 96 -5.92 -16.83 10.51
CA PRO A 96 -4.55 -16.54 10.93
C PRO A 96 -4.47 -15.48 12.04
N GLU A 97 -3.70 -15.77 13.09
CA GLU A 97 -3.60 -14.93 14.29
C GLU A 97 -2.87 -13.62 14.07
N TYR A 98 -1.91 -13.58 13.13
CA TYR A 98 -1.12 -12.38 12.85
C TYR A 98 -1.81 -11.41 11.89
N ASN A 99 -2.99 -11.75 11.34
CA ASN A 99 -3.81 -10.83 10.55
C ASN A 99 -4.71 -9.92 11.40
N CYS A 100 -4.67 -10.01 12.74
CA CYS A 100 -5.53 -9.26 13.65
C CYS A 100 -4.77 -8.15 14.41
N ASN A 101 -5.11 -6.88 14.17
CA ASN A 101 -4.48 -5.74 14.85
C ASN A 101 -5.13 -5.51 16.23
N ILE A 102 -4.34 -5.13 17.23
CA ILE A 102 -4.77 -4.96 18.64
C ILE A 102 -5.88 -3.90 18.79
N TRP A 103 -6.00 -2.99 17.82
CA TRP A 103 -6.96 -1.87 17.81
C TRP A 103 -8.16 -2.06 16.88
N THR A 104 -8.18 -3.12 16.08
CA THR A 104 -9.39 -3.61 15.42
C THR A 104 -9.90 -4.77 16.26
N PRO A 105 -10.73 -4.52 17.31
CA PRO A 105 -11.27 -5.59 18.12
C PRO A 105 -11.92 -6.58 17.17
N ALA A 106 -11.41 -7.81 17.23
CA ALA A 106 -11.83 -9.01 16.52
C ALA A 106 -12.92 -8.71 15.50
N ARG A 107 -12.56 -8.69 14.20
CA ARG A 107 -13.48 -8.72 13.04
C ARG A 107 -14.91 -8.72 13.56
N LYS A 108 -15.48 -7.55 13.92
CA LYS A 108 -16.94 -7.48 13.87
C LYS A 108 -17.14 -7.80 12.42
N LYS A 109 -17.64 -9.01 12.15
CA LYS A 109 -18.09 -9.44 10.84
C LYS A 109 -19.03 -8.34 10.42
N LYS A 110 -18.48 -7.29 9.82
CA LYS A 110 -19.22 -6.44 8.93
C LYS A 110 -19.68 -7.47 7.94
N GLU A 111 -20.99 -7.67 7.84
CA GLU A 111 -21.51 -8.25 6.61
C GLU A 111 -20.90 -7.37 5.52
N ILE A 112 -19.86 -7.91 4.89
CA ILE A 112 -19.08 -7.20 3.89
C ILE A 112 -20.05 -7.12 2.73
N ASP A 113 -20.59 -5.92 2.54
CA ASP A 113 -21.24 -5.54 1.30
C ASP A 113 -20.38 -6.07 0.16
N SER A 114 -20.95 -6.89 -0.72
CA SER A 114 -20.20 -7.75 -1.67
C SER A 114 -19.40 -6.97 -2.72
N GLU A 115 -19.37 -5.64 -2.63
CA GLU A 115 -18.76 -4.72 -3.58
C GLU A 115 -17.55 -4.01 -3.00
N THR A 116 -16.43 -4.09 -3.72
CA THR A 116 -15.20 -3.32 -3.48
C THR A 116 -15.52 -1.84 -3.33
N GLN A 117 -15.07 -1.23 -2.22
CA GLN A 117 -15.26 0.20 -2.01
C GLN A 117 -14.05 0.99 -2.49
N PHE A 118 -14.31 2.22 -2.92
CA PHE A 118 -13.29 3.13 -3.41
C PHE A 118 -13.17 4.35 -2.49
N TRP A 119 -11.94 4.77 -2.25
CA TRP A 119 -11.59 5.88 -1.38
C TRP A 119 -10.61 6.80 -2.07
N VAL A 120 -10.64 8.08 -1.69
CA VAL A 120 -9.68 9.09 -2.17
C VAL A 120 -8.98 9.73 -0.98
N GLN A 121 -7.66 9.81 -1.06
CA GLN A 121 -6.84 10.76 -0.32
C GLN A 121 -6.45 11.91 -1.24
N TYR A 122 -6.70 13.14 -0.82
CA TYR A 122 -6.26 14.36 -1.49
C TYR A 122 -5.16 15.06 -0.70
N HIS A 123 -4.02 15.29 -1.35
CA HIS A 123 -2.90 16.06 -0.84
C HIS A 123 -2.76 17.38 -1.60
N ASN A 124 -2.74 18.49 -0.87
CA ASN A 124 -2.51 19.80 -1.44
C ASN A 124 -1.02 20.15 -1.28
N TYR A 125 -0.24 20.04 -2.36
CA TYR A 125 1.20 20.29 -2.36
C TYR A 125 1.54 21.66 -1.76
N ASN A 126 0.78 22.70 -2.11
CA ASN A 126 1.02 24.05 -1.62
C ASN A 126 0.81 24.20 -0.10
N VAL A 127 0.07 23.29 0.54
CA VAL A 127 -0.12 23.28 2.00
C VAL A 127 0.91 22.38 2.67
N LEU A 128 1.23 21.24 2.08
CA LEU A 128 2.19 20.28 2.64
C LEU A 128 3.65 20.73 2.47
N GLY A 129 3.96 21.49 1.40
CA GLY A 129 5.32 21.90 1.07
C GLY A 129 6.19 20.79 0.44
N TYR A 130 5.67 19.57 0.36
CA TYR A 130 6.29 18.43 -0.30
C TYR A 130 5.25 17.65 -1.11
N VAL A 131 5.73 16.98 -2.15
CA VAL A 131 4.94 16.00 -2.89
C VAL A 131 4.95 14.70 -2.08
N PRO A 132 3.85 13.93 -2.03
CA PRO A 132 3.86 12.64 -1.35
C PRO A 132 4.95 11.76 -1.95
N VAL A 133 5.98 11.51 -1.16
CA VAL A 133 7.04 10.58 -1.48
C VAL A 133 6.54 9.19 -1.07
N GLU A 134 7.00 8.18 -1.78
CA GLU A 134 6.77 6.77 -1.45
C GLU A 134 7.06 6.49 0.03
N MET A 135 6.34 5.53 0.65
CA MET A 135 6.57 5.16 2.05
C MET A 135 7.88 4.36 2.16
N ILE A 136 8.97 5.07 2.45
CA ILE A 136 10.28 4.44 2.64
C ILE A 136 10.33 3.89 4.08
N LEU A 137 10.21 2.57 4.23
CA LEU A 137 10.34 1.89 5.53
C LEU A 137 11.74 2.08 6.15
N ASP A 138 12.72 2.53 5.37
CA ASP A 138 14.08 2.83 5.81
C ASP A 138 14.73 4.04 5.09
N GLU A 139 14.70 5.21 5.74
CA GLU A 139 15.30 6.47 5.27
C GLU A 139 16.83 6.39 5.05
N SER A 140 17.53 5.43 5.66
CA SER A 140 18.99 5.33 5.56
C SER A 140 19.49 4.82 4.20
N LEU A 141 18.58 4.42 3.30
CA LEU A 141 18.90 3.75 2.04
C LEU A 141 18.40 4.49 0.79
N ILE A 142 18.03 5.77 0.89
CA ILE A 142 17.50 6.61 -0.21
C ILE A 142 18.35 6.51 -1.50
N GLU A 143 19.67 6.36 -1.38
CA GLU A 143 20.60 6.25 -2.53
C GLU A 143 20.62 4.88 -3.22
N LYS A 144 20.01 3.83 -2.65
CA LYS A 144 20.08 2.43 -3.13
C LYS A 144 18.77 1.86 -3.67
N TYR A 145 17.67 2.63 -3.66
CA TYR A 145 16.39 2.16 -4.19
C TYR A 145 16.39 2.18 -5.72
N GLU A 146 16.01 1.06 -6.35
CA GLU A 146 15.32 1.13 -7.64
C GLU A 146 13.86 1.54 -7.33
N HIS A 147 13.28 2.46 -8.11
CA HIS A 147 11.88 2.95 -7.96
C HIS A 147 10.84 1.80 -7.87
N ASP A 148 11.20 0.59 -8.30
CA ASP A 148 10.37 -0.61 -8.27
C ASP A 148 10.36 -1.33 -6.89
N GLU A 149 10.87 -0.75 -5.80
CA GLU A 149 10.91 -1.38 -4.46
C GLU A 149 9.99 -0.76 -3.39
N VAL A 150 9.20 0.30 -3.66
CA VAL A 150 8.39 0.96 -2.63
C VAL A 150 6.88 0.75 -2.75
N LEU A 151 6.20 0.53 -1.62
CA LEU A 151 4.74 0.33 -1.57
C LEU A 151 4.02 1.68 -1.67
N PRO A 152 3.01 1.80 -2.55
CA PRO A 152 2.13 2.96 -2.53
C PRO A 152 1.39 3.02 -1.19
N GLY A 153 1.27 4.23 -0.66
CA GLY A 153 0.59 4.48 0.60
C GLY A 153 0.16 5.93 0.73
N ILE A 154 -0.57 6.20 1.81
CA ILE A 154 -1.00 7.53 2.23
C ILE A 154 -0.76 7.70 3.72
N SER A 155 -0.58 8.95 4.14
CA SER A 155 -0.72 9.35 5.54
C SER A 155 -1.96 10.23 5.69
N THR A 156 -2.74 10.03 6.74
CA THR A 156 -3.94 10.81 7.01
C THR A 156 -4.23 10.93 8.50
N ASN A 157 -4.83 12.04 8.93
CA ASN A 157 -5.35 12.17 10.30
C ASN A 157 -6.82 11.73 10.42
N LYS A 158 -7.40 11.18 9.34
CA LYS A 158 -8.80 10.78 9.30
C LYS A 158 -8.95 9.34 9.76
N ARG A 159 -9.54 9.17 10.95
CA ARG A 159 -9.88 7.86 11.53
C ARG A 159 -10.72 6.95 10.62
N ALA A 160 -11.42 7.53 9.64
CA ALA A 160 -12.18 6.77 8.64
C ALA A 160 -11.32 5.74 7.88
N VAL A 161 -10.00 5.96 7.75
CA VAL A 161 -9.07 5.03 7.10
C VAL A 161 -9.04 3.65 7.73
N LEU A 162 -9.34 3.53 9.03
CA LEU A 162 -9.43 2.24 9.71
C LEU A 162 -10.48 1.27 9.11
N ASN A 163 -11.35 1.76 8.23
CA ASN A 163 -12.37 0.96 7.55
C ASN A 163 -11.97 0.48 6.15
N THR A 164 -10.73 0.75 5.68
CA THR A 164 -10.37 0.55 4.27
C THR A 164 -9.55 -0.69 3.99
N VAL A 165 -9.25 -1.54 4.97
CA VAL A 165 -8.53 -2.79 4.70
C VAL A 165 -9.36 -3.64 3.72
N GLY A 166 -8.76 -3.99 2.58
CA GLY A 166 -9.41 -4.67 1.45
C GLY A 166 -10.05 -3.74 0.40
N ASP A 167 -10.14 -2.44 0.68
CA ASP A 167 -10.69 -1.44 -0.25
C ASP A 167 -9.59 -0.79 -1.11
N THR A 168 -10.00 -0.19 -2.22
CA THR A 168 -9.07 0.55 -3.10
C THR A 168 -8.99 2.02 -2.70
N ILE A 169 -7.77 2.51 -2.52
CA ILE A 169 -7.45 3.91 -2.25
C ILE A 169 -6.76 4.53 -3.47
N PHE A 170 -7.23 5.71 -3.87
CA PHE A 170 -6.58 6.58 -4.84
C PHE A 170 -5.94 7.78 -4.13
N LEU A 171 -4.68 8.09 -4.45
CA LEU A 171 -4.02 9.32 -4.01
C LEU A 171 -4.07 10.36 -5.13
N ILE A 172 -4.63 11.53 -4.84
CA ILE A 172 -4.66 12.68 -5.75
C ILE A 172 -3.85 13.83 -5.15
N VAL A 173 -2.96 14.42 -5.96
CA VAL A 173 -2.12 15.55 -5.55
C VAL A 173 -2.51 16.80 -6.32
N GLY A 174 -2.85 17.86 -5.60
CA GLY A 174 -3.13 19.19 -6.15
C GLY A 174 -1.90 20.08 -6.11
N ILE A 175 -1.44 20.57 -7.26
CA ILE A 175 -0.24 21.40 -7.42
C ILE A 175 -0.61 22.73 -8.07
N GLY A 176 -0.06 23.83 -7.54
CA GLY A 176 -0.25 25.18 -8.07
C GLY A 176 -1.55 25.83 -7.58
N SER A 177 -1.69 27.13 -7.82
CA SER A 177 -2.80 27.93 -7.29
C SER A 177 -3.73 28.50 -8.37
N LYS A 178 -3.28 28.69 -9.62
CA LYS A 178 -4.06 29.37 -10.68
C LYS A 178 -3.69 28.93 -12.12
N PRO A 179 -4.44 28.00 -12.76
CA PRO A 179 -5.38 27.08 -12.14
C PRO A 179 -4.63 25.98 -11.39
N LYS A 180 -5.21 25.49 -10.28
CA LYS A 180 -4.69 24.31 -9.59
C LYS A 180 -4.78 23.09 -10.50
N GLN A 181 -3.69 22.36 -10.65
CA GLN A 181 -3.61 21.11 -11.39
C GLN A 181 -3.75 19.94 -10.41
N TYR A 182 -4.49 18.91 -10.80
CA TYR A 182 -4.75 17.72 -9.99
C TYR A 182 -4.20 16.51 -10.71
N TYR A 183 -3.42 15.69 -9.99
CA TYR A 183 -2.74 14.54 -10.53
C TYR A 183 -3.15 13.28 -9.79
N LEU A 184 -3.52 12.22 -10.51
CA LEU A 184 -3.62 10.88 -9.93
C LEU A 184 -2.20 10.37 -9.72
N TRP A 185 -1.86 10.11 -8.46
CA TRP A 185 -0.50 9.85 -8.01
C TRP A 185 -0.25 8.37 -7.78
N SER A 186 -1.20 7.70 -7.12
CA SER A 186 -1.14 6.26 -6.90
C SER A 186 -2.54 5.67 -6.75
N LYS A 187 -2.62 4.36 -6.98
CA LYS A 187 -3.79 3.52 -6.75
C LYS A 187 -3.33 2.24 -6.07
N PHE A 188 -3.91 1.88 -4.93
CA PHE A 188 -3.55 0.66 -4.23
C PHE A 188 -4.71 0.08 -3.43
N ILE A 189 -4.66 -1.23 -3.23
CA ILE A 189 -5.49 -1.92 -2.27
C ILE A 189 -4.87 -1.69 -0.89
N CYS A 190 -5.64 -1.15 0.04
CA CYS A 190 -5.16 -0.99 1.41
C CYS A 190 -5.12 -2.36 2.09
N GLU A 191 -3.93 -2.80 2.45
CA GLU A 191 -3.71 -4.10 3.11
C GLU A 191 -3.37 -3.88 4.59
N GLU A 192 -2.67 -2.79 4.89
CA GLU A 192 -2.14 -2.50 6.21
C GLU A 192 -2.37 -1.05 6.59
N ILE A 193 -2.58 -0.84 7.90
CA ILE A 193 -2.71 0.48 8.50
C ILE A 193 -1.84 0.52 9.76
N VAL A 194 -0.90 1.45 9.78
CA VAL A 194 -0.08 1.81 10.93
C VAL A 194 -0.69 3.03 11.61
N ILE A 195 -0.86 2.95 12.93
CA ILE A 195 -1.34 4.06 13.76
C ILE A 195 -0.12 4.72 14.39
N ASN A 196 0.07 6.01 14.13
CA ASN A 196 1.12 6.80 14.77
C ASN A 196 0.48 7.69 15.84
N ASP A 197 0.73 7.36 17.10
CA ASP A 197 0.31 8.12 18.26
C ASP A 197 1.51 8.88 18.82
N TYR A 198 1.62 10.16 18.45
CA TYR A 198 2.54 11.10 19.07
C TYR A 198 1.79 11.90 20.14
N GLU A 199 2.50 12.40 21.16
CA GLU A 199 1.96 13.05 22.37
C GLU A 199 0.82 14.07 22.15
N ASN A 200 0.69 14.65 20.94
CA ASN A 200 -0.39 15.58 20.58
C ASN A 200 -1.00 15.39 19.17
N SER A 201 -0.72 14.27 18.49
CA SER A 201 -1.27 14.04 17.14
C SER A 201 -1.45 12.56 16.81
N HIS A 202 -2.63 12.23 16.30
CA HIS A 202 -2.93 10.93 15.71
C HIS A 202 -2.79 11.02 14.19
N SER A 203 -1.92 10.21 13.61
CA SER A 203 -1.90 9.95 12.17
C SER A 203 -2.01 8.46 11.88
N TYR A 204 -2.43 8.16 10.66
CA TYR A 204 -2.65 6.82 10.16
C TYR A 204 -1.94 6.70 8.81
N ASP A 205 -1.05 5.73 8.70
CA ASP A 205 -0.40 5.40 7.45
C ASP A 205 -1.03 4.15 6.88
N ALA A 206 -1.64 4.26 5.69
CA ALA A 206 -2.29 3.15 5.00
C ALA A 206 -1.54 2.83 3.71
N PHE A 207 -1.20 1.57 3.50
CA PHE A 207 -0.40 1.13 2.36
C PHE A 207 -0.77 -0.30 1.95
N GLY A 208 -0.32 -0.70 0.76
CA GLY A 208 -0.54 -2.06 0.27
C GLY A 208 -0.20 -2.20 -1.21
N THR A 209 -0.72 -3.26 -1.83
CA THR A 209 -0.41 -3.59 -3.21
C THR A 209 -1.08 -2.62 -4.18
N GLY A 210 -0.29 -2.03 -5.09
CA GLY A 210 -0.80 -1.10 -6.08
C GLY A 210 0.25 -0.57 -7.05
N TYR A 211 0.02 0.64 -7.54
CA TYR A 211 0.86 1.34 -8.52
C TYR A 211 1.08 2.78 -8.09
N LEU A 212 2.34 3.22 -8.18
CA LEU A 212 2.63 4.62 -8.48
C LEU A 212 2.32 4.85 -9.96
N ILE A 213 1.73 5.99 -10.28
CA ILE A 213 1.44 6.36 -11.67
C ILE A 213 2.58 7.25 -12.15
N ASP A 214 3.45 6.69 -13.00
CA ASP A 214 4.57 7.40 -13.63
C ASP A 214 4.40 7.44 -15.16
N PRO A 215 4.28 8.63 -15.79
CA PRO A 215 4.17 9.94 -15.14
C PRO A 215 2.79 10.13 -14.46
N PRO A 216 2.67 10.94 -13.39
CA PRO A 216 1.39 11.23 -12.75
C PRO A 216 0.37 11.76 -13.73
N GLN A 217 -0.86 11.25 -13.66
CA GLN A 217 -1.88 11.54 -14.66
C GLN A 217 -2.65 12.82 -14.32
N LEU A 218 -2.70 13.78 -15.25
CA LEU A 218 -3.49 15.02 -15.09
C LEU A 218 -5.00 14.74 -15.14
N LEU A 219 -5.74 15.23 -14.14
CA LEU A 219 -7.16 14.99 -13.97
C LEU A 219 -8.03 16.21 -14.27
N ASN A 220 -7.52 17.35 -14.74
CA ASN A 220 -8.26 18.62 -14.86
C ASN A 220 -9.45 18.66 -15.86
N SER A 221 -10.02 17.51 -16.25
CA SER A 221 -11.18 17.38 -17.13
C SER A 221 -12.46 17.96 -16.52
N LYS A 222 -13.48 18.18 -17.38
CA LYS A 222 -14.82 18.60 -16.94
C LYS A 222 -15.43 17.58 -15.96
N HIS A 223 -15.33 16.28 -16.28
CA HIS A 223 -15.82 15.18 -15.45
C HIS A 223 -15.18 15.15 -14.07
N PHE A 224 -13.87 15.41 -13.97
CA PHE A 224 -13.21 15.47 -12.67
C PHE A 224 -13.64 16.68 -11.83
N ASN A 225 -13.96 17.81 -12.47
CA ASN A 225 -14.51 18.95 -11.75
C ASN A 225 -15.93 18.66 -11.22
N GLU A 226 -16.73 17.89 -11.94
CA GLU A 226 -18.02 17.37 -11.48
C GLU A 226 -17.84 16.39 -10.32
N PHE A 227 -16.89 15.46 -10.42
CA PHE A 227 -16.49 14.55 -9.33
C PHE A 227 -16.11 15.31 -8.06
N LYS A 228 -15.25 16.33 -8.14
CA LYS A 228 -14.88 17.15 -6.97
C LYS A 228 -16.07 17.84 -6.32
N LYS A 229 -17.02 18.34 -7.14
CA LYS A 229 -18.25 18.95 -6.64
C LYS A 229 -19.13 17.93 -5.95
N PHE A 230 -19.29 16.75 -6.55
CA PHE A 230 -20.05 15.63 -6.00
C PHE A 230 -19.49 15.17 -4.66
N CYS A 231 -18.15 15.08 -4.53
CA CYS A 231 -17.50 14.76 -3.27
C CYS A 231 -17.89 15.71 -2.13
N GLY A 232 -18.19 16.99 -2.43
CA GLY A 232 -18.52 18.07 -1.48
C GLY A 232 -17.37 18.49 -0.56
N ASN A 233 -16.59 17.51 -0.12
CA ASN A 233 -15.56 17.56 0.91
C ASN A 233 -14.18 17.13 0.39
N PHE A 234 -13.97 17.16 -0.93
CA PHE A 234 -12.71 16.74 -1.57
C PHE A 234 -11.47 17.41 -0.95
N GLY A 235 -11.60 18.68 -0.53
CA GLY A 235 -10.52 19.43 0.11
C GLY A 235 -10.14 18.96 1.52
N PHE A 236 -10.95 18.12 2.18
CA PHE A 236 -10.71 17.66 3.55
C PHE A 236 -9.77 16.45 3.66
N GLY A 237 -9.23 15.96 2.53
CA GLY A 237 -8.18 14.95 2.51
C GLY A 237 -8.74 13.56 2.21
N PHE A 238 -9.23 12.84 3.20
CA PHE A 238 -9.63 11.43 3.05
C PHE A 238 -11.14 11.22 3.03
N MET A 239 -11.66 10.48 2.05
CA MET A 239 -13.09 10.19 1.96
C MET A 239 -13.45 8.95 1.14
N ARG A 240 -14.57 8.31 1.50
CA ARG A 240 -15.21 7.25 0.69
C ARG A 240 -15.91 7.86 -0.50
N ILE A 241 -15.77 7.23 -1.65
CA ILE A 241 -16.54 7.53 -2.85
C ILE A 241 -17.89 6.80 -2.72
N LYS A 242 -18.95 7.55 -2.43
CA LYS A 242 -20.31 6.99 -2.34
C LYS A 242 -20.91 6.98 -3.75
N GLU A 243 -21.37 5.82 -4.21
CA GLU A 243 -22.05 5.60 -5.51
C GLU A 243 -21.17 5.71 -6.76
N TYR A 244 -21.45 4.88 -7.76
CA TYR A 244 -20.84 4.90 -9.09
C TYR A 244 -21.39 6.09 -9.89
N SER A 245 -20.79 7.28 -9.72
CA SER A 245 -20.97 8.38 -10.68
C SER A 245 -19.98 8.23 -11.85
N GLU A 246 -20.23 8.89 -12.99
CA GLU A 246 -19.30 8.86 -14.15
C GLU A 246 -17.86 9.28 -13.79
N GLY A 247 -17.68 10.09 -12.73
CA GLY A 247 -16.37 10.45 -12.19
C GLY A 247 -15.65 9.30 -11.46
N CYS A 248 -16.39 8.33 -10.93
CA CYS A 248 -15.85 7.09 -10.37
C CYS A 248 -15.39 6.16 -11.50
N THR A 249 -16.20 6.05 -12.56
CA THR A 249 -15.88 5.33 -13.80
C THR A 249 -14.57 5.84 -14.40
N TYR A 250 -14.33 7.17 -14.35
CA TYR A 250 -13.07 7.79 -14.75
C TYR A 250 -11.89 7.17 -14.00
N LEU A 251 -11.86 7.20 -12.66
CA LEU A 251 -10.74 6.65 -11.87
C LEU A 251 -10.59 5.12 -11.94
N THR A 252 -11.69 4.37 -12.12
CA THR A 252 -11.68 2.90 -12.11
C THR A 252 -11.40 2.26 -13.47
N HIS A 253 -11.71 2.92 -14.59
CA HIS A 253 -11.52 2.40 -15.95
C HIS A 253 -10.17 2.79 -16.58
N PHE A 254 -9.27 3.43 -15.83
CA PHE A 254 -7.95 3.72 -16.37
C PHE A 254 -7.17 2.42 -16.60
N PRO A 255 -6.68 2.19 -17.84
CA PRO A 255 -5.87 1.04 -18.12
C PRO A 255 -4.62 1.09 -17.25
N HIS A 256 -4.24 -0.08 -16.71
CA HIS A 256 -2.92 -0.31 -16.16
C HIS A 256 -1.88 0.40 -17.04
N PRO A 257 -0.92 1.17 -16.48
CA PRO A 257 0.20 1.63 -17.29
C PRO A 257 0.83 0.38 -17.91
N GLN A 258 0.63 0.22 -19.22
CA GLN A 258 1.35 -0.73 -20.04
C GLN A 258 2.78 -0.22 -20.06
N VAL A 259 3.55 -0.52 -19.01
CA VAL A 259 4.98 -0.27 -19.03
C VAL A 259 5.53 -1.25 -20.06
N SER A 260 5.67 -0.79 -21.29
CA SER A 260 6.30 -1.58 -22.33
C SER A 260 7.72 -1.89 -21.86
N GLN A 261 8.12 -3.16 -21.86
CA GLN A 261 9.49 -3.56 -21.52
C GLN A 261 10.56 -2.84 -22.36
N THR A 262 10.14 -2.30 -23.50
CA THR A 262 10.94 -1.51 -24.44
C THR A 262 11.36 -0.16 -23.85
N GLU A 263 10.48 0.57 -23.15
CA GLU A 263 10.81 1.88 -22.54
C GLU A 263 11.74 1.75 -21.32
N ILE A 264 11.66 0.64 -20.58
CA ILE A 264 12.59 0.31 -19.49
C ILE A 264 14.02 0.15 -20.03
N THR A 265 14.17 -0.41 -21.23
CA THR A 265 15.48 -0.67 -21.84
C THR A 265 16.13 0.63 -22.33
N GLU A 266 15.34 1.59 -22.80
CA GLU A 266 15.84 2.91 -23.23
C GLU A 266 16.23 3.81 -22.04
N ARG A 267 15.43 3.82 -20.96
CA ARG A 267 15.81 4.52 -19.71
C ARG A 267 17.09 3.95 -19.09
N LYS A 268 17.33 2.64 -19.17
CA LYS A 268 18.57 1.98 -18.72
C LYS A 268 19.81 2.37 -19.54
N LYS A 269 19.66 2.66 -20.84
CA LYS A 269 20.77 3.14 -21.70
C LYS A 269 21.11 4.61 -21.43
N ALA A 270 20.11 5.44 -21.16
CA ALA A 270 20.32 6.86 -20.87
C ALA A 270 21.02 7.09 -19.51
N SER A 271 20.70 6.31 -18.49
CA SER A 271 21.34 6.36 -17.17
C SER A 271 22.82 5.93 -17.20
N LYS A 272 23.16 4.84 -17.93
CA LYS A 272 24.55 4.36 -18.04
C LYS A 272 25.50 5.32 -18.78
N ASN A 273 25.00 6.18 -19.66
CA ASN A 273 25.82 7.15 -20.38
C ASN A 273 26.12 8.43 -19.59
N LYS A 274 25.37 8.73 -18.52
CA LYS A 274 25.64 9.90 -17.66
C LYS A 274 26.77 9.66 -16.64
N ASN A 275 27.04 8.42 -16.26
CA ASN A 275 28.10 8.07 -15.29
C ASN A 275 29.47 7.74 -15.92
N ARG A 276 29.72 8.15 -17.18
CA ARG A 276 31.04 7.96 -17.84
C ARG A 276 31.85 9.25 -18.03
N HIS A 277 31.32 10.37 -17.58
CA HIS A 277 32.05 11.63 -17.56
C HIS A 277 31.79 12.34 -16.23
N ILE A 278 32.52 11.94 -15.19
CA ILE A 278 33.07 12.73 -14.07
C ILE A 278 34.00 11.78 -13.31
#